data_AF-A0A7S0JBF1-F1
#
_entry.id   AF-A0A7S0JBF1-F1
#
_cell.length_a   1.000
_cell.length_b   1.000
_cell.length_c   1.000
_cell.angle_alpha   90.00
_cell.angle_beta   90.00
_cell.angle_gamma   90.00
#
_symmetry.space_group_name_H-M   'P 1'
#
loop_
_entity.id
_entity.type
_entity.pdbx_description
1 polymer ?
#
loop_
_entity_poly.entity_id
_entity_poly.type
_entity_poly.pdbx_seq_one_letter_code
_entity_poly.pdbx_strand_id
1 'polypeptide(L)'
;GVRDQGRPSNWTLADFIDHPTAQQTDLSPRHVAALRIYTTHLFKYLNGPLRKTAVFGAGKRPHPLPTTMSDLAEGIKRLRAAYVAVEKGSATMEAERRQMRLYRGMKMLDVGDTFMHERQGGTEIAPMSTTTELEVAVHYGLSPESLLFVLAIDNAVQMGADVQWLSAFPAEAEVVFPPLTYLQPTGRVQHIELGTNRFKVVEVTPHIA
;
A
#
# COMPACT_ATOMS: atom_id res chain seq x y z
N GLY A 1 4.77 -14.37 0.39
CA GLY A 1 5.80 -14.57 -0.65
C GLY A 1 7.01 -15.29 -0.08
N VAL A 2 8.02 -15.54 -0.93
CA VAL A 2 9.34 -16.04 -0.50
C VAL A 2 10.21 -14.85 -0.10
N ARG A 3 10.80 -14.89 1.10
CA ARG A 3 11.64 -13.79 1.60
C ARG A 3 12.87 -13.60 0.71
N ASP A 4 13.13 -12.36 0.30
CA ASP A 4 14.29 -11.97 -0.51
C ASP A 4 14.43 -12.75 -1.82
N GLN A 5 13.31 -13.21 -2.39
CA GLN A 5 13.31 -13.93 -3.65
C GLN A 5 14.04 -13.15 -4.76
N GLY A 6 14.98 -13.81 -5.43
CA GLY A 6 15.77 -13.21 -6.50
C GLY A 6 16.91 -12.30 -6.04
N ARG A 7 17.14 -12.14 -4.72
CA ARG A 7 18.27 -11.37 -4.19
C ARG A 7 19.45 -12.27 -3.79
N PRO A 8 20.68 -11.75 -3.83
CA PRO A 8 21.85 -12.44 -3.30
C PRO A 8 21.69 -12.77 -1.81
N SER A 9 22.19 -13.94 -1.40
CA SER A 9 22.07 -14.44 -0.01
C SER A 9 22.85 -13.65 1.03
N ASN A 10 23.82 -12.83 0.58
CA ASN A 10 24.68 -12.00 1.42
C ASN A 10 24.15 -10.57 1.59
N TRP A 11 22.99 -10.23 1.04
CA TRP A 11 22.40 -8.91 1.25
C TRP A 11 22.03 -8.68 2.71
N THR A 12 22.38 -7.50 3.18
CA THR A 12 22.15 -6.98 4.51
C THR A 12 21.27 -5.75 4.45
N LEU A 13 20.97 -5.15 5.60
CA LEU A 13 20.28 -3.86 5.63
C LEU A 13 21.11 -2.74 4.95
N ALA A 14 22.45 -2.82 5.01
CA ALA A 14 23.34 -1.82 4.41
C ALA A 14 23.15 -1.73 2.89
N ASP A 15 22.96 -2.86 2.20
CA ASP A 15 22.74 -2.89 0.76
C ASP A 15 21.46 -2.14 0.35
N PHE A 16 20.42 -2.14 1.20
CA PHE A 16 19.21 -1.34 0.97
C PHE A 16 19.39 0.13 1.31
N ILE A 17 20.26 0.46 2.27
CA ILE A 17 20.60 1.84 2.63
C ILE A 17 21.41 2.49 1.50
N ASP A 18 22.33 1.73 0.91
CA ASP A 18 23.21 2.19 -0.17
C ASP A 18 22.54 2.10 -1.55
N HIS A 19 21.30 1.60 -1.62
CA HIS A 19 20.56 1.47 -2.88
C HIS A 19 20.34 2.85 -3.55
N PRO A 20 20.49 2.98 -4.88
CA PRO A 20 20.34 4.26 -5.57
C PRO A 20 19.02 4.97 -5.26
N THR A 21 17.90 4.23 -5.17
CA THR A 21 16.61 4.79 -4.79
C THR A 21 16.63 5.41 -3.39
N ALA A 22 17.28 4.78 -2.41
CA ALA A 22 17.40 5.33 -1.05
C ALA A 22 18.16 6.66 -1.06
N GLN A 23 19.27 6.72 -1.80
CA GLN A 23 20.11 7.91 -1.91
C GLN A 23 19.40 9.04 -2.64
N GLN A 24 18.76 8.75 -3.78
CA GLN A 24 18.01 9.73 -4.58
C GLN A 24 16.80 10.32 -3.84
N THR A 25 16.22 9.56 -2.92
CA THR A 25 15.04 9.98 -2.14
C THR A 25 15.38 10.42 -0.72
N ASP A 26 16.68 10.54 -0.40
CA ASP A 26 17.19 10.94 0.91
C ASP A 26 16.55 10.13 2.05
N LEU A 27 16.51 8.79 1.87
CA LEU A 27 16.07 7.88 2.93
C LEU A 27 17.20 7.66 3.93
N SER A 28 16.95 8.02 5.18
CA SER A 28 17.81 7.62 6.29
C SER A 28 17.76 6.10 6.50
N PRO A 29 18.76 5.50 7.18
CA PRO A 29 18.72 4.10 7.60
C PRO A 29 17.44 3.70 8.34
N ARG A 30 16.83 4.64 9.07
CA ARG A 30 15.60 4.43 9.83
C ARG A 30 14.39 4.30 8.92
N HIS A 31 14.31 5.10 7.86
CA HIS A 31 13.25 4.97 6.86
C HIS A 31 13.32 3.61 6.17
N VAL A 32 14.52 3.22 5.71
CA VAL A 32 14.74 1.93 5.05
C VAL A 32 14.36 0.76 5.95
N ALA A 33 14.80 0.78 7.20
CA ALA A 33 14.45 -0.26 8.18
C ALA A 33 12.93 -0.31 8.44
N ALA A 34 12.28 0.84 8.63
CA ALA A 34 10.84 0.92 8.91
C ALA A 34 10.00 0.42 7.72
N LEU A 35 10.32 0.86 6.50
CA LEU A 35 9.68 0.41 5.26
C LEU A 35 9.85 -1.11 5.07
N ARG A 36 11.08 -1.61 5.24
CA ARG A 36 11.36 -3.05 5.06
C ARG A 36 10.64 -3.91 6.09
N ILE A 37 10.67 -3.50 7.37
CA ILE A 37 9.94 -4.20 8.44
C ILE A 37 8.43 -4.19 8.17
N TYR A 38 7.89 -3.08 7.66
CA TYR A 38 6.48 -2.97 7.31
C TYR A 38 6.06 -4.03 6.29
N THR A 39 6.88 -4.35 5.30
CA THR A 39 6.54 -5.40 4.30
C THR A 39 6.52 -6.83 4.87
N THR A 40 6.89 -7.03 6.15
CA THR A 40 6.81 -8.32 6.84
C THR A 40 5.48 -8.47 7.60
N HIS A 41 5.26 -9.63 8.24
CA HIS A 41 4.10 -9.81 9.14
C HIS A 41 3.99 -8.77 10.27
N LEU A 42 5.05 -7.99 10.54
CA LEU A 42 5.05 -6.92 11.53
C LEU A 42 4.14 -5.73 11.17
N PHE A 43 3.66 -5.60 9.92
CA PHE A 43 2.64 -4.59 9.58
C PHE A 43 1.42 -4.65 10.50
N LYS A 44 1.07 -5.83 11.02
CA LYS A 44 -0.09 -6.01 11.90
C LYS A 44 0.05 -5.22 13.21
N TYR A 45 1.26 -5.14 13.74
CA TYR A 45 1.58 -4.42 14.98
C TYR A 45 1.75 -2.91 14.75
N LEU A 46 2.05 -2.50 13.51
CA LEU A 46 2.10 -1.11 13.09
C LEU A 46 0.69 -0.58 12.78
N ASN A 47 -0.10 -1.30 11.98
CA ASN A 47 -1.43 -0.86 11.57
C ASN A 47 -2.48 -1.04 12.65
N GLY A 48 -2.39 -2.11 13.43
CA GLY A 48 -3.39 -2.48 14.43
C GLY A 48 -3.71 -1.35 15.43
N PRO A 49 -2.70 -0.71 16.05
CA PRO A 49 -2.95 0.40 16.97
C PRO A 49 -3.60 1.62 16.29
N LEU A 50 -3.25 1.95 15.04
CA LEU A 50 -3.90 3.04 14.30
C LEU A 50 -5.38 2.75 13.99
N ARG A 51 -5.73 1.49 13.73
CA ARG A 51 -7.12 1.08 13.45
C ARG A 51 -7.97 0.92 14.70
N LYS A 52 -7.37 0.72 15.88
CA LYS A 52 -8.06 0.53 17.16
C LYS A 52 -8.15 1.84 17.96
N THR A 53 -8.80 2.85 17.38
CA THR A 53 -8.94 4.20 17.96
C THR A 53 -9.72 4.24 19.29
N ALA A 54 -10.50 3.21 19.60
CA ALA A 54 -11.11 3.02 20.91
C ALA A 54 -10.07 2.79 22.02
N VAL A 55 -8.90 2.24 21.69
CA VAL A 55 -7.83 1.87 22.64
C VAL A 55 -6.63 2.81 22.55
N PHE A 56 -6.26 3.24 21.35
CA PHE A 56 -5.06 4.04 21.09
C PHE A 56 -5.38 5.46 20.59
N GLY A 57 -4.45 6.39 20.82
CA GLY A 57 -4.54 7.78 20.35
C GLY A 57 -5.45 8.67 21.21
N ALA A 58 -5.55 9.96 20.86
CA ALA A 58 -6.45 10.95 21.50
C ALA A 58 -6.47 10.92 23.05
N GLY A 59 -5.29 10.98 23.68
CA GLY A 59 -5.15 10.95 25.14
C GLY A 59 -5.31 9.57 25.80
N LYS A 60 -5.53 8.51 25.02
CA LYS A 60 -5.56 7.12 25.47
C LYS A 60 -4.15 6.50 25.42
N ARG A 61 -4.05 5.20 25.17
CA ARG A 61 -2.76 4.52 25.07
C ARG A 61 -1.97 5.04 23.84
N PRO A 62 -0.69 5.39 23.98
CA PRO A 62 0.13 5.76 22.84
C PRO A 62 0.35 4.56 21.92
N HIS A 63 0.62 4.84 20.63
CA HIS A 63 1.05 3.81 19.70
C HIS A 63 2.31 3.11 20.25
N PRO A 64 2.42 1.76 20.27
CA PRO A 64 3.56 1.06 20.87
C PRO A 64 4.90 1.31 20.16
N LEU A 65 4.86 1.57 18.86
CA LEU A 65 6.04 1.85 18.00
C LEU A 65 5.86 3.20 17.26
N PRO A 66 5.72 4.33 17.98
CA PRO A 66 5.29 5.60 17.37
C PRO A 66 6.39 6.16 16.46
N THR A 67 7.65 6.00 16.86
CA THR A 67 8.81 6.41 16.09
C THR A 67 8.93 5.62 14.80
N THR A 68 8.80 4.29 14.84
CA THR A 68 8.82 3.45 13.63
C THR A 68 7.69 3.78 12.67
N MET A 69 6.49 4.06 13.17
CA MET A 69 5.36 4.50 12.33
C MET A 69 5.62 5.89 11.71
N SER A 70 6.27 6.79 12.44
CA SER A 70 6.66 8.11 11.93
C SER A 70 7.71 7.98 10.83
N ASP A 71 8.77 7.20 11.07
CA ASP A 71 9.84 6.91 10.10
C ASP A 71 9.27 6.22 8.84
N LEU A 72 8.29 5.33 8.99
CA LEU A 72 7.57 4.69 7.89
C LEU A 72 6.77 5.71 7.06
N ALA A 73 5.97 6.55 7.72
CA ALA A 73 5.14 7.55 7.03
C ALA A 73 6.00 8.60 6.30
N GLU A 74 7.12 9.01 6.91
CA GLU A 74 8.10 9.89 6.25
C GLU A 74 8.76 9.21 5.05
N GLY A 75 9.20 7.95 5.20
CA GLY A 75 9.79 7.17 4.11
C GLY A 75 8.87 7.02 2.90
N ILE A 76 7.58 6.73 3.14
CA ILE A 76 6.55 6.66 2.07
C ILE A 76 6.44 8.01 1.34
N LYS A 77 6.39 9.13 2.08
CA LYS A 77 6.28 10.47 1.48
C LYS A 77 7.49 10.81 0.60
N ARG A 78 8.70 10.49 1.06
CA ARG A 78 9.96 10.72 0.32
C ARG A 78 10.02 9.91 -0.98
N LEU A 79 9.68 8.62 -0.93
CA LEU A 79 9.62 7.78 -2.11
C LEU A 79 8.62 8.30 -3.15
N ARG A 80 7.44 8.75 -2.70
CA ARG A 80 6.42 9.34 -3.58
C ARG A 80 6.89 10.65 -4.24
N ALA A 81 7.59 11.50 -3.50
CA ALA A 81 8.08 12.78 -4.05
C ALA A 81 9.04 12.57 -5.23
N ALA A 82 9.91 11.56 -5.15
CA ALA A 82 10.80 11.22 -6.26
C ALA A 82 10.06 10.67 -7.47
N TYR A 83 9.04 9.84 -7.25
CA TYR A 83 8.19 9.32 -8.32
C TYR A 83 7.50 10.45 -9.10
N VAL A 84 6.95 11.44 -8.40
CA VAL A 84 6.34 12.64 -9.01
C VAL A 84 7.36 13.50 -9.76
N ALA A 85 8.59 13.60 -9.27
CA ALA A 85 9.65 14.37 -9.92
C ALA A 85 10.08 13.75 -11.26
N VAL A 86 10.13 12.41 -11.35
CA VAL A 86 10.47 11.68 -12.58
C VAL A 86 9.37 11.83 -13.65
N GLU A 87 8.09 11.82 -13.26
CA GLU A 87 6.97 11.92 -14.22
C GLU A 87 6.96 13.24 -15.00
N LYS A 88 7.41 14.35 -14.39
CA LYS A 88 7.50 15.66 -15.05
C LYS A 88 8.51 15.72 -16.21
N GLY A 89 9.30 14.67 -16.44
CA GLY A 89 10.37 14.63 -17.43
C GLY A 89 10.15 13.73 -18.65
N SER A 90 9.07 12.93 -18.73
CA SER A 90 8.88 11.96 -19.83
C SER A 90 7.41 11.70 -20.19
N ALA A 91 6.97 12.22 -21.34
CA ALA A 91 5.60 12.07 -21.85
C ALA A 91 5.20 10.61 -22.12
N THR A 92 6.15 9.73 -22.48
CA THR A 92 5.88 8.31 -22.73
C THR A 92 5.60 7.55 -21.43
N MET A 93 6.30 7.87 -20.35
CA MET A 93 6.02 7.30 -19.03
C MET A 93 4.68 7.77 -18.45
N GLU A 94 4.25 8.99 -18.79
CA GLU A 94 2.97 9.54 -18.35
C GLU A 94 1.77 8.77 -18.94
N ALA A 95 1.87 8.29 -20.17
CA ALA A 95 0.79 7.55 -20.84
C ALA A 95 0.66 6.10 -20.33
N GLU A 96 1.77 5.38 -20.16
CA GLU A 96 1.76 4.01 -19.62
C GLU A 96 1.26 3.98 -18.17
N ARG A 97 1.59 5.02 -17.37
CA ARG A 97 1.22 5.09 -15.95
C ARG A 97 -0.22 5.56 -15.71
N ARG A 98 -0.84 6.31 -16.64
CA ARG A 98 -2.28 6.65 -16.62
C ARG A 98 -3.21 5.44 -16.69
N GLN A 99 -2.69 4.26 -17.05
CA GLN A 99 -3.46 3.02 -17.09
C GLN A 99 -3.10 2.06 -15.95
N MET A 100 -2.21 2.47 -15.03
CA MET A 100 -1.77 1.60 -13.95
C MET A 100 -2.91 1.32 -12.98
N ARG A 101 -3.11 0.04 -12.70
CA ARG A 101 -4.05 -0.45 -11.69
C ARG A 101 -3.25 -0.99 -10.52
N LEU A 102 -3.70 -0.67 -9.32
CA LEU A 102 -3.23 -1.32 -8.11
C LEU A 102 -4.36 -2.12 -7.50
N TYR A 103 -4.01 -3.25 -6.90
CA TYR A 103 -4.96 -4.21 -6.39
C TYR A 103 -4.77 -4.40 -4.89
N ARG A 104 -5.87 -4.59 -4.17
CA ARG A 104 -5.86 -4.92 -2.74
C ARG A 104 -6.99 -5.88 -2.41
N GLY A 105 -6.63 -7.12 -2.09
CA GLY A 105 -7.57 -8.13 -1.59
C GLY A 105 -7.74 -8.05 -0.08
N MET A 106 -8.96 -8.27 0.38
CA MET A 106 -9.31 -8.31 1.80
C MET A 106 -10.22 -9.50 2.10
N LYS A 107 -9.89 -10.22 3.17
CA LYS A 107 -10.62 -11.41 3.62
C LYS A 107 -11.80 -11.02 4.50
N MET A 108 -12.91 -11.73 4.35
CA MET A 108 -14.09 -11.64 5.24
C MET A 108 -14.56 -10.20 5.42
N LEU A 109 -14.58 -9.44 4.33
CA LEU A 109 -14.95 -8.04 4.34
C LEU A 109 -15.86 -7.75 3.17
N ASP A 110 -16.93 -7.01 3.45
CA ASP A 110 -17.74 -6.33 2.46
C ASP A 110 -17.72 -4.84 2.76
N VAL A 111 -17.70 -4.02 1.71
CA VAL A 111 -18.01 -2.60 1.83
C VAL A 111 -19.52 -2.44 1.87
N GLY A 112 -20.02 -2.01 3.03
CA GLY A 112 -21.46 -1.77 3.24
C GLY A 112 -22.00 -0.64 2.36
N ASP A 113 -23.33 -0.55 2.31
CA ASP A 113 -24.04 0.40 1.43
C ASP A 113 -23.58 1.83 1.63
N THR A 114 -23.26 2.25 2.86
CA THR A 114 -22.76 3.61 3.16
C THR A 114 -21.48 3.96 2.41
N PHE A 115 -20.54 3.01 2.23
CA PHE A 115 -19.32 3.28 1.47
C PHE A 115 -19.65 3.60 0.01
N MET A 116 -20.63 2.90 -0.57
CA MET A 116 -21.04 3.02 -1.96
C MET A 116 -22.08 4.14 -2.20
N HIS A 117 -22.92 4.45 -1.22
CA HIS A 117 -23.99 5.43 -1.28
C HIS A 117 -23.42 6.81 -1.55
N GLU A 118 -23.95 7.51 -2.56
CA GLU A 118 -23.47 8.83 -3.01
C GLU A 118 -21.94 8.91 -3.22
N ARG A 119 -21.26 7.76 -3.39
CA ARG A 119 -19.81 7.64 -3.46
C ARG A 119 -19.08 8.22 -2.24
N GLN A 120 -19.64 8.02 -1.05
CA GLN A 120 -19.09 8.55 0.21
C GLN A 120 -17.73 7.98 0.60
N GLY A 121 -17.38 6.76 0.16
CA GLY A 121 -16.04 6.19 0.35
C GLY A 121 -15.63 5.98 1.81
N GLY A 122 -14.33 5.96 2.07
CA GLY A 122 -13.80 5.76 3.42
C GLY A 122 -12.30 5.99 3.53
N THR A 123 -11.84 6.30 4.73
CA THR A 123 -10.43 6.57 5.02
C THR A 123 -9.75 5.37 5.68
N GLU A 124 -8.68 4.88 5.08
CA GLU A 124 -7.77 3.94 5.74
C GLU A 124 -6.81 4.73 6.63
N ILE A 125 -6.93 4.53 7.95
CA ILE A 125 -6.19 5.30 8.96
C ILE A 125 -4.73 4.86 9.05
N ALA A 126 -4.42 3.62 8.67
CA ALA A 126 -3.05 3.09 8.68
C ALA A 126 -2.40 3.17 7.27
N PRO A 127 -1.09 2.91 7.13
CA PRO A 127 -0.52 2.68 5.81
C PRO A 127 -1.22 1.50 5.12
N MET A 128 -1.41 1.61 3.80
CA MET A 128 -2.21 0.66 3.03
C MET A 128 -1.38 0.02 1.90
N SER A 129 -1.05 -1.25 2.07
CA SER A 129 -0.42 -2.06 1.02
C SER A 129 -1.36 -2.34 -0.15
N THR A 130 -0.83 -2.22 -1.35
CA THR A 130 -1.44 -2.63 -2.62
C THR A 130 -0.37 -3.31 -3.46
N THR A 131 -0.75 -3.89 -4.59
CA THR A 131 0.19 -4.56 -5.51
C THR A 131 -0.19 -4.29 -6.95
N THR A 132 0.79 -4.28 -7.86
CA THR A 132 0.52 -4.30 -9.32
C THR A 132 0.09 -5.67 -9.81
N GLU A 133 0.32 -6.74 -9.02
CA GLU A 133 0.02 -8.12 -9.39
C GLU A 133 -1.36 -8.55 -8.87
N LEU A 134 -2.32 -8.69 -9.80
CA LEU A 134 -3.69 -9.11 -9.45
C LEU A 134 -3.72 -10.43 -8.69
N GLU A 135 -2.91 -11.41 -9.10
CA GLU A 135 -2.84 -12.73 -8.45
C GLU A 135 -2.43 -12.64 -6.98
N VAL A 136 -1.48 -11.74 -6.65
CA VAL A 136 -1.04 -11.49 -5.29
C VAL A 136 -2.20 -10.92 -4.47
N ALA A 137 -2.92 -9.92 -4.99
CA ALA A 137 -4.07 -9.35 -4.30
C ALA A 137 -5.19 -10.38 -4.09
N VAL A 138 -5.51 -11.19 -5.11
CA VAL A 138 -6.48 -12.28 -5.02
C VAL A 138 -6.07 -13.24 -3.91
N HIS A 139 -4.81 -13.71 -3.88
CA HIS A 139 -4.29 -14.60 -2.85
C HIS A 139 -4.48 -14.04 -1.43
N TYR A 140 -4.21 -12.74 -1.22
CA TYR A 140 -4.44 -12.08 0.06
C TYR A 140 -5.93 -11.92 0.41
N GLY A 141 -6.81 -11.87 -0.59
CA GLY A 141 -8.26 -11.75 -0.41
C GLY A 141 -9.00 -13.08 -0.21
N LEU A 142 -8.44 -14.22 -0.64
CA LEU A 142 -9.13 -15.52 -0.66
C LEU A 142 -9.82 -15.88 0.67
N SER A 143 -11.16 -15.85 0.62
CA SER A 143 -12.11 -16.24 1.65
C SER A 143 -13.52 -16.39 1.05
N PRO A 144 -14.50 -17.02 1.75
CA PRO A 144 -15.86 -17.19 1.21
C PRO A 144 -16.51 -15.87 0.76
N GLU A 145 -16.33 -14.81 1.54
CA GLU A 145 -16.69 -13.44 1.20
C GLU A 145 -15.44 -12.59 1.11
N SER A 146 -15.05 -12.26 -0.12
CA SER A 146 -13.83 -11.51 -0.41
C SER A 146 -14.16 -10.17 -1.05
N LEU A 147 -13.38 -9.16 -0.70
CA LEU A 147 -13.40 -7.85 -1.35
C LEU A 147 -12.08 -7.64 -2.09
N LEU A 148 -12.17 -7.20 -3.33
CA LEU A 148 -11.03 -6.76 -4.11
C LEU A 148 -11.21 -5.29 -4.48
N PHE A 149 -10.33 -4.44 -3.97
CA PHE A 149 -10.23 -3.08 -4.49
C PHE A 149 -9.35 -3.04 -5.72
N VAL A 150 -9.83 -2.34 -6.74
CA VAL A 150 -9.05 -1.95 -7.93
C VAL A 150 -8.88 -0.44 -7.86
N LEU A 151 -7.68 0.02 -7.58
CA LEU A 151 -7.38 1.44 -7.51
C LEU A 151 -7.14 1.96 -8.93
N ALA A 152 -7.92 2.96 -9.33
CA ALA A 152 -7.70 3.76 -10.52
C ALA A 152 -6.70 4.88 -10.20
N ILE A 153 -5.52 4.82 -10.80
CA ILE A 153 -4.47 5.83 -10.64
C ILE A 153 -4.44 6.67 -11.92
N ASP A 154 -4.83 7.95 -11.83
CA ASP A 154 -4.94 8.84 -12.98
C ASP A 154 -3.65 9.66 -13.21
N ASN A 155 -2.77 9.76 -12.21
CA ASN A 155 -1.52 10.53 -12.26
C ASN A 155 -0.54 10.12 -11.14
N ALA A 156 0.75 10.50 -11.23
CA ALA A 156 1.73 10.18 -10.19
C ALA A 156 1.39 10.70 -8.79
N VAL A 157 0.64 11.81 -8.66
CA VAL A 157 0.33 12.37 -7.33
C VAL A 157 -0.57 11.41 -6.54
N GLN A 158 -1.42 10.66 -7.22
CA GLN A 158 -2.28 9.63 -6.63
C GLN A 158 -1.54 8.31 -6.34
N MET A 159 -0.31 8.13 -6.81
CA MET A 159 0.43 6.89 -6.64
C MET A 159 0.97 6.74 -5.20
N GLY A 160 0.99 5.50 -4.70
CA GLY A 160 1.69 5.14 -3.47
C GLY A 160 3.21 5.06 -3.67
N ALA A 161 3.94 4.72 -2.60
CA ALA A 161 5.37 4.43 -2.70
C ALA A 161 5.61 3.01 -3.21
N ASP A 162 6.29 2.85 -4.34
CA ASP A 162 6.86 1.56 -4.74
C ASP A 162 7.97 1.17 -3.76
N VAL A 163 7.77 0.05 -3.07
CA VAL A 163 8.72 -0.50 -2.10
C VAL A 163 9.30 -1.83 -2.53
N GLN A 164 9.05 -2.28 -3.77
CA GLN A 164 9.48 -3.59 -4.25
C GLN A 164 10.98 -3.81 -4.04
N TRP A 165 11.78 -2.79 -4.34
CA TRP A 165 13.25 -2.81 -4.26
C TRP A 165 13.78 -3.07 -2.84
N LEU A 166 13.05 -2.67 -1.78
CA LEU A 166 13.42 -2.89 -0.38
C LEU A 166 12.55 -3.93 0.35
N SER A 167 11.43 -4.35 -0.24
CA SER A 167 10.43 -5.21 0.39
C SER A 167 11.03 -6.55 0.79
N ALA A 168 10.66 -7.11 1.93
CA ALA A 168 11.02 -8.48 2.31
C ALA A 168 10.51 -9.52 1.31
N PHE A 169 9.48 -9.18 0.53
CA PHE A 169 8.86 -10.04 -0.47
C PHE A 169 8.81 -9.33 -1.83
N PRO A 170 9.95 -9.18 -2.53
CA PRO A 170 10.02 -8.40 -3.78
C PRO A 170 9.12 -8.93 -4.91
N ALA A 171 8.76 -10.22 -4.89
CA ALA A 171 7.83 -10.79 -5.87
C ALA A 171 6.37 -10.32 -5.66
N GLU A 172 6.04 -9.67 -4.55
CA GLU A 172 4.69 -9.15 -4.28
C GLU A 172 4.43 -7.78 -4.91
N ALA A 173 5.45 -7.15 -5.53
CA ALA A 173 5.36 -5.86 -6.22
C ALA A 173 4.56 -4.81 -5.42
N GLU A 174 4.89 -4.70 -4.14
CA GLU A 174 4.11 -3.92 -3.18
C GLU A 174 4.24 -2.42 -3.42
N VAL A 175 3.10 -1.73 -3.46
CA VAL A 175 2.98 -0.27 -3.46
C VAL A 175 2.22 0.15 -2.21
N VAL A 176 2.84 1.00 -1.38
CA VAL A 176 2.31 1.38 -0.07
C VAL A 176 1.81 2.81 -0.08
N PHE A 177 0.54 3.00 0.27
CA PHE A 177 -0.05 4.30 0.49
C PHE A 177 0.17 4.77 1.94
N PRO A 178 0.36 6.08 2.17
CA PRO A 178 0.55 6.61 3.51
C PRO A 178 -0.72 6.46 4.37
N PRO A 179 -0.59 6.59 5.71
CA PRO A 179 -1.75 6.74 6.59
C PRO A 179 -2.71 7.83 6.11
N LEU A 180 -4.00 7.68 6.46
CA LEU A 180 -5.07 8.63 6.12
C LEU A 180 -5.36 8.73 4.62
N THR A 181 -5.13 7.66 3.86
CA THR A 181 -5.53 7.60 2.45
C THR A 181 -7.04 7.39 2.37
N TYR A 182 -7.73 8.30 1.70
CA TYR A 182 -9.16 8.19 1.43
C TYR A 182 -9.40 7.45 0.11
N LEU A 183 -10.35 6.53 0.10
CA LEU A 183 -10.74 5.75 -1.07
C LEU A 183 -12.17 6.13 -1.45
N GLN A 184 -12.33 6.69 -2.66
CA GLN A 184 -13.62 7.05 -3.20
C GLN A 184 -14.07 6.02 -4.24
N PRO A 185 -15.22 5.34 -4.09
CA PRO A 185 -15.68 4.41 -5.11
C PRO A 185 -16.11 5.17 -6.38
N THR A 186 -15.76 4.61 -7.53
CA THR A 186 -16.15 5.18 -8.83
C THR A 186 -17.59 4.80 -9.21
N GLY A 187 -18.17 3.84 -8.48
CA GLY A 187 -19.45 3.19 -8.79
C GLY A 187 -19.30 1.96 -9.68
N ARG A 188 -18.11 1.66 -10.21
CA ARG A 188 -17.86 0.41 -10.93
C ARG A 188 -17.71 -0.75 -9.94
N VAL A 189 -18.63 -1.70 -10.02
CA VAL A 189 -18.66 -2.90 -9.19
C VAL A 189 -18.85 -4.12 -10.07
N GLN A 190 -18.14 -5.20 -9.78
CA GLN A 190 -18.30 -6.50 -10.41
C GLN A 190 -18.34 -7.59 -9.35
N HIS A 191 -19.01 -8.70 -9.64
CA HIS A 191 -18.96 -9.89 -8.81
C HIS A 191 -18.30 -11.01 -9.60
N ILE A 192 -17.27 -11.62 -9.01
CA ILE A 192 -16.49 -12.70 -9.64
C ILE A 192 -16.51 -13.91 -8.72
N GLU A 193 -16.76 -15.08 -9.30
CA GLU A 193 -16.68 -16.37 -8.62
C GLU A 193 -15.39 -17.09 -9.02
N LEU A 194 -14.61 -17.50 -8.01
CA LEU A 194 -13.35 -18.24 -8.18
C LEU A 194 -13.38 -19.49 -7.29
N GLY A 195 -13.86 -20.59 -7.87
CA GLY A 195 -14.11 -21.82 -7.13
C GLY A 195 -15.18 -21.61 -6.06
N THR A 196 -14.81 -21.77 -4.79
CA THR A 196 -15.70 -21.55 -3.64
C THR A 196 -15.68 -20.11 -3.10
N ASN A 197 -14.85 -19.23 -3.67
CA ASN A 197 -14.69 -17.86 -3.20
C ASN A 197 -15.50 -16.90 -4.07
N ARG A 198 -16.22 -15.95 -3.43
CA ARG A 198 -16.91 -14.86 -4.12
C ARG A 198 -16.20 -13.54 -3.85
N PHE A 199 -15.77 -12.88 -4.92
CA PHE A 199 -15.19 -11.54 -4.87
C PHE A 199 -16.22 -10.49 -5.26
N LYS A 200 -16.46 -9.53 -4.38
CA LYS A 200 -16.99 -8.22 -4.77
C LYS A 200 -15.80 -7.35 -5.17
N VAL A 201 -15.72 -7.02 -6.45
CA VAL A 201 -14.67 -6.17 -7.01
C VAL A 201 -15.21 -4.75 -7.06
N VAL A 202 -14.56 -3.83 -6.36
CA VAL A 202 -14.96 -2.42 -6.29
C VAL A 202 -13.80 -1.58 -6.77
N GLU A 203 -14.06 -0.76 -7.79
CA GLU A 203 -13.08 0.19 -8.24
C GLU A 203 -13.16 1.49 -7.44
N VAL A 204 -12.00 1.99 -7.03
CA VAL A 204 -11.85 3.18 -6.18
C VAL A 204 -10.77 4.11 -6.71
N THR A 205 -10.88 5.40 -6.42
CA THR A 205 -9.84 6.41 -6.64
C THR A 205 -9.23 6.78 -5.29
N PRO A 206 -7.89 6.73 -5.14
CA PRO A 206 -7.23 7.14 -3.90
C PRO A 206 -7.01 8.66 -3.85
N HIS A 207 -7.21 9.21 -2.66
CA HIS A 207 -6.91 10.60 -2.32
C HIS A 207 -5.98 10.60 -1.12
N ILE A 208 -4.79 11.17 -1.33
CA ILE A 208 -3.71 11.16 -0.33
C ILE A 208 -3.66 12.53 0.33
N ALA A 209 -3.58 12.53 1.67
CA ALA A 209 -3.45 13.73 2.49
C ALA A 209 -2.04 14.35 2.43
#